data_AF-A0A7S0T5Q5-F1
#
_entry.id   AF-A0A7S0T5Q5-F1
#
_cell.length_a   1.000
_cell.length_b   1.000
_cell.length_c   1.000
_cell.angle_alpha   90.00
_cell.angle_beta   90.00
_cell.angle_gamma   90.00
#
_symmetry.space_group_name_H-M   'P 1'
#
loop_
_entity.id
_entity.type
_entity.pdbx_description
1 polymer ?
#
loop_
_entity_poly.entity_id
_entity_poly.type
_entity_poly.pdbx_seq_one_letter_code
_entity_poly.pdbx_strand_id
1 'polypeptide(L)'
;ANSGEAAAFIAFLLVFAVSAAAYVLRRGLADGTHSRFELLLHCVLIVTAVVPPELPMQLSLAVNASLVSLTRAAVFCTEPFRIPLAGAIDMCCFDKTGTLTTDEIRAVGVAPPPQDNASTNHSNSTTALG
;
A
#
# COMPACT_ATOMS: atom_id res chain seq x y z
N ALA A 1 9.30 3.81 0.95
CA ALA A 1 8.93 4.99 1.77
C ALA A 1 9.73 6.17 1.24
N ASN A 2 9.05 7.23 0.83
CA ASN A 2 9.74 8.43 0.36
C ASN A 2 10.32 9.15 1.58
N SER A 3 11.59 8.91 1.90
CA SER A 3 12.26 9.50 3.08
C SER A 3 12.17 11.04 3.11
N GLY A 4 11.91 11.67 1.97
CA GLY A 4 11.69 13.11 1.85
C GLY A 4 10.44 13.62 2.56
N GLU A 5 9.33 12.88 2.56
CA GLU A 5 8.10 13.29 3.26
C GLU A 5 8.27 13.26 4.77
N ALA A 6 8.91 12.20 5.28
CA ALA A 6 9.26 12.10 6.68
C ALA A 6 10.23 13.20 7.10
N ALA A 7 11.23 13.52 6.27
CA ALA A 7 12.17 14.61 6.54
C ALA A 7 11.47 15.98 6.56
N ALA A 8 10.54 16.22 5.63
CA ALA A 8 9.76 17.46 5.59
C ALA A 8 8.86 17.60 6.84
N PHE A 9 8.21 16.52 7.26
CA PHE A 9 7.41 16.50 8.49
C PHE A 9 8.26 16.78 9.73
N ILE A 10 9.43 16.13 9.85
CA ILE A 10 10.36 16.39 10.96
C ILE A 10 10.87 17.83 10.93
N ALA A 11 11.24 18.36 9.76
CA ALA A 11 11.71 19.74 9.62
C ALA A 11 10.63 20.74 10.06
N PHE A 12 9.37 20.50 9.70
CA PHE A 12 8.24 21.31 10.14
C PHE A 12 8.10 21.31 11.67
N LEU A 13 8.11 20.13 12.31
CA LEU A 13 8.04 20.03 13.78
C LEU A 13 9.23 20.69 14.48
N LEU A 14 10.41 20.63 13.89
CA LEU A 14 11.64 21.20 14.43
C LEU A 14 11.56 22.73 14.53
N VAL A 15 10.94 23.40 13.55
CA VAL A 15 10.71 24.86 13.58
C VAL A 15 9.87 25.25 14.81
N PHE A 16 8.78 24.53 15.07
CA PHE A 16 7.97 24.78 16.27
C PHE A 16 8.74 24.50 17.56
N ALA A 17 9.48 23.39 17.63
CA ALA A 17 10.29 23.05 18.79
C ALA A 17 11.35 24.11 19.12
N VAL A 18 12.07 24.60 18.10
CA VAL A 18 13.08 25.65 18.28
C VAL A 18 12.44 26.96 18.71
N SER A 19 11.28 27.32 18.14
CA SER A 19 10.56 28.54 18.55
C SER A 19 10.11 28.48 20.01
N ALA A 20 9.58 27.33 20.46
CA ALA A 20 9.15 27.11 21.84
C ALA A 20 10.33 27.08 22.82
N ALA A 21 11.41 26.37 22.46
CA ALA A 21 12.63 26.31 23.26
C ALA A 21 13.28 27.70 23.39
N ALA A 22 13.33 28.49 22.31
CA ALA A 22 13.83 29.86 22.35
C ALA A 22 12.97 30.76 23.24
N TYR A 23 11.64 30.64 23.17
CA TYR A 23 10.72 31.38 24.05
C TYR A 23 10.94 31.03 25.53
N VAL A 24 11.00 29.74 25.86
CA VAL A 24 11.24 29.26 27.23
C VAL A 24 12.61 29.69 27.75
N LEU A 25 13.65 29.61 26.90
CA LEU A 25 15.00 30.05 27.27
C LEU A 25 15.05 31.55 27.55
N ARG A 26 14.43 32.39 26.69
CA ARG A 26 14.39 33.84 26.91
C ARG A 26 13.63 34.20 28.19
N ARG A 27 12.51 33.53 28.47
CA ARG A 27 11.71 33.79 29.67
C ARG A 27 12.43 33.32 30.94
N GLY A 28 13.01 32.12 30.92
CA GLY A 28 13.76 31.57 32.05
C GLY A 28 15.04 32.34 32.38
N LEU A 29 15.71 32.93 31.36
CA LEU A 29 16.83 33.85 31.58
C LEU A 29 16.39 35.19 32.18
N ALA A 30 15.18 35.66 31.88
CA ALA A 30 14.63 36.91 32.42
C ALA A 30 14.17 36.78 33.88
N ASP A 31 13.63 35.62 34.26
CA ASP A 31 13.13 35.38 35.62
C ASP A 31 14.26 35.11 36.63
N GLY A 32 15.47 34.72 36.18
CA GLY A 32 16.70 34.66 37.00
C GLY A 32 16.72 33.66 38.17
N THR A 33 15.60 33.02 38.46
CA THR A 33 15.38 32.08 39.58
C THR A 33 15.81 30.65 39.26
N HIS A 34 15.79 30.25 38.00
CA HIS A 34 16.10 28.88 37.58
C HIS A 34 17.59 28.68 37.31
N SER A 35 18.11 27.52 37.72
CA SER A 35 19.49 27.16 37.41
C SER A 35 19.66 26.95 35.90
N ARG A 36 20.83 27.32 35.35
CA ARG A 36 21.12 27.18 33.92
C ARG A 36 20.96 25.73 33.44
N PHE A 37 21.23 24.75 34.32
CA PHE A 37 21.11 23.33 34.05
C PHE A 37 19.63 22.89 33.92
N GLU A 38 18.76 23.37 34.80
CA GLU A 38 17.31 23.10 34.74
C GLU A 38 16.66 23.70 33.48
N LEU A 39 17.12 24.89 33.07
CA LEU A 39 16.63 25.54 31.85
C LEU A 39 17.07 24.81 30.58
N LEU A 40 18.31 24.29 30.57
CA LEU A 40 18.79 23.42 29.50
C LEU A 40 18.01 22.11 29.41
N LEU A 41 17.74 21.47 30.56
CA LEU A 41 16.92 20.26 30.60
C LEU A 41 15.51 20.49 30.04
N HIS A 42 14.85 21.60 30.39
CA HIS A 42 13.56 21.95 29.81
C HIS A 42 13.60 22.15 28.30
N CYS A 43 14.64 22.82 27.79
CA CYS A 43 14.79 23.01 26.34
C CYS A 43 15.00 21.68 25.61
N VAL A 44 15.85 20.80 26.15
CA VAL A 44 16.06 19.45 25.60
C VAL A 44 14.77 18.65 25.65
N LEU A 45 14.03 18.70 26.76
CA LEU A 45 12.75 18.00 26.92
C LEU A 45 11.73 18.42 25.85
N ILE A 46 11.60 19.72 25.58
CA ILE A 46 10.72 20.27 24.53
C ILE A 46 11.10 19.71 23.15
N VAL A 47 12.40 19.72 22.83
CA VAL A 47 12.88 19.23 21.53
C VAL A 47 12.67 17.72 21.41
N THR A 48 12.96 16.95 22.47
CA THR A 48 12.75 15.50 22.47
C THR A 48 11.28 15.10 22.45
N ALA A 49 10.39 15.89 23.04
CA ALA A 49 8.96 15.63 23.05
C ALA A 49 8.29 15.86 21.70
N VAL A 50 8.89 16.70 20.83
CA VAL A 50 8.33 16.97 19.49
C VAL A 50 8.48 15.79 18.54
N VAL A 51 9.46 14.91 18.76
CA VAL A 51 9.60 13.64 18.03
C VAL A 51 9.18 12.52 18.97
N PRO A 52 7.85 12.27 19.10
CA PRO A 52 7.35 11.18 19.92
C PRO A 52 7.96 9.86 19.42
N PRO A 53 8.68 9.09 20.27
CA PRO A 53 9.18 7.76 19.90
C PRO A 53 8.05 6.77 19.60
N GLU A 54 6.79 7.16 19.80
CA GLU A 54 5.58 6.40 19.53
C GLU A 54 5.24 6.29 18.03
N LEU A 55 5.76 7.17 17.17
CA LEU A 55 5.45 7.16 15.73
C LEU A 55 5.91 5.87 15.02
N PRO A 56 7.15 5.36 15.21
CA PRO A 56 7.55 4.05 14.70
C PRO A 56 6.71 2.88 15.25
N MET A 57 6.27 3.00 16.50
CA MET A 57 5.45 1.97 17.16
C MET A 57 4.07 1.87 16.52
N GLN A 58 3.45 2.99 16.17
CA GLN A 58 2.15 3.03 15.49
C GLN A 58 2.21 2.33 14.13
N LEU A 59 3.26 2.59 13.33
CA LEU A 59 3.47 1.91 12.07
C LEU A 59 3.57 0.38 12.26
N SER A 60 4.32 -0.04 13.28
CA SER A 60 4.52 -1.46 13.60
C SER A 60 3.21 -2.13 14.04
N LEU A 61 2.41 -1.45 14.86
CA LEU A 61 1.09 -1.93 15.30
C LEU A 61 0.13 -2.08 14.12
N ALA A 62 0.07 -1.09 13.23
CA ALA A 62 -0.77 -1.14 12.03
C ALA A 62 -0.37 -2.27 11.08
N VAL A 63 0.93 -2.47 10.85
CA VAL A 63 1.45 -3.58 10.04
C VAL A 63 1.12 -4.94 10.68
N ASN A 64 1.29 -5.09 11.99
CA ASN A 64 0.99 -6.34 12.68
C ASN A 64 -0.51 -6.67 12.67
N ALA A 65 -1.38 -5.67 12.86
CA ALA A 65 -2.83 -5.87 12.73
C ALA A 65 -3.20 -6.34 11.31
N SER A 66 -2.56 -5.76 10.29
CA SER A 66 -2.73 -6.17 8.90
C SER A 66 -2.24 -7.59 8.64
N LEU A 67 -1.08 -7.98 9.20
CA LEU A 67 -0.56 -9.36 9.13
C LEU A 67 -1.52 -10.38 9.71
N VAL A 68 -2.10 -10.10 10.89
CA VAL A 68 -3.09 -10.97 11.52
C VAL A 68 -4.34 -11.11 10.64
N SER A 69 -4.76 -10.03 9.98
CA SER A 69 -5.89 -10.07 9.04
C SER A 69 -5.57 -10.90 7.79
N LEU A 70 -4.38 -10.73 7.21
CA LEU A 70 -3.95 -11.44 6.00
C LEU A 70 -3.73 -12.94 6.24
N THR A 71 -3.15 -13.29 7.39
CA THR A 71 -2.95 -14.71 7.77
C THR A 71 -4.28 -15.44 7.98
N ARG A 72 -5.31 -14.76 8.52
CA ARG A 72 -6.68 -15.32 8.57
C ARG A 72 -7.28 -15.57 7.18
N ALA A 73 -6.84 -14.83 6.17
CA ALA A 73 -7.21 -15.03 4.77
C ALA A 73 -6.28 -16.01 4.03
N ALA A 74 -5.44 -16.77 4.74
CA ALA A 74 -4.44 -17.68 4.19
C ALA A 74 -3.38 -17.00 3.28
N VAL A 75 -3.16 -15.69 3.46
CA VAL A 75 -2.10 -14.92 2.79
C VAL A 75 -0.94 -14.71 3.76
N PHE A 76 0.19 -15.37 3.48
CA PHE A 76 1.39 -15.31 4.33
C PHE A 76 2.41 -14.33 3.77
N CYS A 77 2.78 -13.32 4.56
CA CYS A 77 3.74 -12.30 4.15
C CYS A 77 5.13 -12.62 4.70
N THR A 78 6.15 -12.64 3.85
CA THR A 78 7.56 -12.79 4.25
C THR A 78 8.21 -11.46 4.62
N GLU A 79 7.74 -10.36 4.02
CA GLU A 79 8.25 -9.00 4.28
C GLU A 79 7.09 -8.06 4.70
N PRO A 80 6.79 -7.94 6.00
CA PRO A 80 5.56 -7.30 6.49
C PRO A 80 5.51 -5.78 6.23
N PHE A 81 6.65 -5.11 6.16
CA PHE A 81 6.72 -3.67 5.86
C PHE A 81 6.35 -3.34 4.40
N ARG A 82 6.13 -4.35 3.54
CA ARG A 82 5.59 -4.17 2.19
C ARG A 82 4.06 -4.07 2.15
N ILE A 83 3.37 -4.49 3.22
CA ILE A 83 1.90 -4.49 3.25
C ILE A 83 1.32 -3.09 2.99
N PRO A 84 1.81 -2.01 3.63
CA PRO A 84 1.29 -0.66 3.35
C PRO A 84 1.56 -0.19 1.92
N LEU A 85 2.62 -0.67 1.27
CA LEU A 85 2.94 -0.32 -0.11
C LEU A 85 1.95 -0.92 -1.10
N ALA A 86 1.36 -2.08 -0.78
CA ALA A 86 0.34 -2.71 -1.62
C ALA A 86 -0.96 -1.87 -1.72
N GLY A 87 -1.20 -0.95 -0.77
CA GLY A 87 -2.32 -0.01 -0.83
C GLY A 87 -2.12 1.18 -1.76
N ALA A 88 -0.90 1.37 -2.28
CA ALA A 88 -0.52 2.51 -3.11
C ALA A 88 -0.11 2.10 -4.54
N ILE A 89 -0.61 0.95 -5.03
CA ILE A 89 -0.32 0.48 -6.39
C ILE A 89 -1.29 1.09 -7.41
N ASP A 90 -0.78 1.53 -8.55
CA ASP A 90 -1.59 2.09 -9.65
C ASP A 90 -1.86 1.07 -10.77
N MET A 91 -1.07 0.00 -10.85
CA MET A 91 -1.16 -1.04 -11.89
C MET A 91 -0.95 -2.42 -11.29
N CYS A 92 -1.79 -3.38 -11.71
CA CYS A 92 -1.66 -4.79 -11.37
C CYS A 92 -1.26 -5.59 -12.62
N CYS A 93 -0.07 -6.18 -12.61
CA CYS A 93 0.36 -7.10 -13.65
C CYS A 93 -0.05 -8.53 -13.28
N PHE A 94 -0.73 -9.22 -14.19
CA PHE A 94 -1.10 -10.63 -14.00
C PHE A 94 -0.24 -11.51 -14.91
N ASP A 95 0.35 -12.55 -14.34
CA ASP A 95 0.93 -13.63 -15.13
C ASP A 95 -0.17 -14.56 -15.65
N LYS A 96 0.07 -15.26 -16.76
CA LYS A 96 -0.96 -16.11 -17.39
C LYS A 96 -0.99 -17.51 -16.79
N THR A 97 0.08 -18.25 -17.01
CA THR A 97 0.18 -19.69 -16.72
C THR A 97 0.42 -19.88 -15.22
N GLY A 98 -0.30 -20.80 -14.58
CA GLY A 98 -0.29 -20.98 -13.13
C GLY A 98 -0.96 -19.86 -12.31
N THR A 99 -1.48 -18.80 -12.94
CA THR A 99 -2.16 -17.66 -12.27
C THR A 99 -3.57 -17.41 -12.81
N LEU A 100 -3.71 -16.96 -14.07
CA LEU A 100 -5.02 -16.79 -14.71
C LEU A 100 -5.56 -18.11 -15.28
N THR A 101 -4.66 -18.94 -15.77
CA THR A 101 -4.96 -20.29 -16.26
C THR A 101 -4.26 -21.33 -15.41
N THR A 102 -4.86 -22.50 -15.27
CA THR A 102 -4.16 -23.67 -14.72
C THR A 102 -3.12 -24.16 -15.73
N ASP A 103 -2.13 -24.91 -15.24
CA ASP A 103 -1.11 -25.55 -16.09
C ASP A 103 -1.62 -26.81 -16.80
N GLU A 104 -2.93 -27.06 -16.72
CA GLU A 104 -3.58 -28.24 -17.25
C GLU A 104 -4.29 -27.93 -18.57
N ILE A 105 -4.04 -28.76 -19.58
CA ILE A 105 -4.76 -28.68 -20.85
C ILE A 105 -6.06 -29.50 -20.73
N ARG A 106 -7.20 -28.83 -20.81
CA ARG A 106 -8.52 -29.48 -20.82
C ARG A 106 -9.22 -29.28 -22.16
N ALA A 107 -9.65 -30.37 -22.79
CA ALA A 107 -10.51 -30.31 -23.97
C ALA A 107 -11.89 -29.75 -23.56
N VAL A 108 -12.28 -28.62 -24.14
CA VAL A 108 -13.55 -27.93 -23.80
C VAL A 108 -14.71 -28.40 -24.68
N GLY A 109 -14.42 -28.87 -25.90
CA GLY A 109 -15.43 -29.38 -26.82
C GLY A 109 -14.87 -29.66 -28.20
N VAL A 110 -15.73 -30.18 -29.08
CA VAL A 110 -15.45 -30.40 -30.51
C VAL A 110 -16.35 -29.46 -31.31
N ALA A 111 -15.77 -28.72 -32.25
CA ALA A 111 -16.56 -27.87 -33.16
C ALA A 111 -17.12 -28.75 -34.30
N PRO A 112 -18.43 -28.63 -34.64
CA PRO A 112 -18.98 -29.32 -35.80
C PRO A 112 -18.34 -28.76 -37.09
N PRO A 113 -18.27 -29.57 -38.16
CA PRO A 113 -17.76 -29.10 -39.44
C PRO A 113 -18.59 -27.91 -39.95
N PRO A 114 -17.97 -26.95 -40.65
CA PRO A 114 -18.70 -25.86 -41.29
C PRO A 114 -19.81 -26.43 -42.16
N GLN A 115 -21.06 -26.05 -41.89
CA GLN A 115 -22.13 -26.30 -42.84
C GLN A 115 -21.92 -25.31 -43.99
N ASP A 116 -21.40 -25.82 -45.11
CA ASP A 116 -21.52 -25.10 -46.37
C ASP A 116 -23.02 -24.97 -46.64
N ASN A 117 -23.55 -23.78 -46.34
CA ASN A 117 -24.85 -23.34 -46.81
C ASN A 117 -24.72 -23.10 -48.32
N ALA A 118 -24.50 -24.17 -49.09
CA ALA A 118 -24.75 -24.23 -50.51
C ALA A 118 -26.27 -24.17 -50.70
N SER A 119 -26.81 -22.98 -50.45
CA SER A 119 -28.12 -22.58 -50.92
C SER A 119 -28.04 -22.51 -52.43
N THR A 120 -28.83 -23.38 -53.06
CA THR A 120 -29.62 -23.09 -54.25
C THR A 120 -28.84 -22.75 -55.53
N ASN A 121 -28.71 -23.73 -56.42
CA ASN A 121 -29.33 -23.67 -57.75
C ASN A 121 -28.90 -24.88 -58.61
N HIS A 122 -29.71 -25.92 -58.63
CA HIS A 122 -30.04 -26.54 -59.91
C HIS A 122 -31.43 -27.18 -59.86
N SER A 123 -32.36 -26.48 -60.50
CA SER A 123 -33.47 -27.04 -61.25
C SER A 123 -33.15 -28.43 -61.81
N ASN A 124 -34.05 -29.40 -61.61
CA ASN A 124 -34.61 -30.21 -62.70
C ASN A 124 -35.86 -30.95 -62.21
N SER A 125 -36.97 -30.48 -62.77
CA SER A 125 -38.22 -31.16 -63.11
C SER A 125 -38.20 -32.69 -63.20
N THR A 126 -39.39 -33.24 -62.92
CA THR A 126 -39.96 -34.54 -63.34
C THR A 126 -39.46 -35.81 -62.64
N THR A 127 -40.37 -36.51 -61.92
CA THR A 127 -40.78 -37.93 -62.09
C THR A 127 -41.75 -38.31 -60.94
N ALA A 128 -43.06 -38.38 -61.24
CA ALA A 128 -43.95 -39.57 -61.15
C ALA A 128 -44.44 -39.92 -59.72
N LEU A 129 -45.75 -39.76 -59.42
CA LEU A 129 -46.81 -40.79 -59.51
C LEU A 129 -46.55 -42.01 -58.59
N GLY A 130 -47.39 -42.17 -57.55
CA GLY A 130 -47.43 -43.35 -56.68
C GLY A 130 -47.82 -42.98 -55.25
#